data_AF-A0A9N9KIW2-F1
#
_entry.id   AF-A0A9N9KIW2-F1
#
_cell.length_a   1.000
_cell.length_b   1.000
_cell.length_c   1.000
_cell.angle_alpha   90.00
_cell.angle_beta   90.00
_cell.angle_gamma   90.00
#
_symmetry.space_group_name_H-M   'P 1'
#
loop_
_entity.id
_entity.type
_entity.pdbx_description
1 polymer ?
#
loop_
_entity_poly.entity_id
_entity_poly.type
_entity_poly.pdbx_seq_one_letter_code
_entity_poly.pdbx_strand_id
1 'polypeptide(L)' 'NFKQQCINTGLTLLQLISDNNTRWNSTNLIIERALYLQKAIQNIILINNDLKIYELSDFEWNYLQKIYNILQ' A
#
# COMPACT_ATOMS: atom_id res chain seq x y z
N ASN A 1 -13.09 -7.48 2.40
CA ASN A 1 -12.18 -8.66 2.48
C ASN A 1 -10.90 -8.35 1.70
N PHE A 2 -9.94 -7.66 2.32
CA PHE A 2 -8.71 -7.21 1.64
C PHE A 2 -7.78 -8.38 1.29
N LYS A 3 -7.72 -9.40 2.17
CA LYS A 3 -6.96 -10.65 1.96
C LYS A 3 -7.28 -11.30 0.60
N GLN A 4 -8.56 -11.34 0.22
CA GLN A 4 -8.97 -11.89 -1.08
C GLN A 4 -8.48 -11.04 -2.27
N GLN A 5 -8.40 -9.71 -2.12
CA GLN A 5 -7.87 -8.85 -3.19
C GLN A 5 -6.37 -9.07 -3.41
N CYS A 6 -5.62 -9.35 -2.35
CA CYS A 6 -4.21 -9.75 -2.47
C CYS A 6 -4.07 -11.09 -3.21
N ILE A 7 -4.91 -12.08 -2.89
CA ILE A 7 -4.90 -13.38 -3.57
C ILE A 7 -5.24 -13.22 -5.06
N ASN A 8 -6.28 -12.45 -5.38
CA ASN A 8 -6.72 -12.20 -6.76
C ASN A 8 -5.68 -11.48 -7.62
N THR A 9 -4.76 -10.75 -7.00
CA THR A 9 -3.65 -10.05 -7.67
C THR A 9 -2.36 -10.86 -7.72
N GLY A 10 -2.38 -12.10 -7.23
CA GLY A 10 -1.21 -12.97 -7.15
C GLY A 10 -0.17 -12.53 -6.12
N LEU A 11 -0.53 -11.62 -5.21
CA LEU A 11 0.36 -11.09 -4.18
C LEU A 11 0.44 -12.04 -2.99
N THR A 12 1.65 -12.17 -2.44
CA THR A 12 1.88 -12.88 -1.19
C THR A 12 1.29 -12.07 -0.04
N LEU A 13 0.59 -12.74 0.85
CA LEU A 13 -0.02 -12.11 2.02
C LEU A 13 1.05 -11.62 2.98
N LEU A 14 1.07 -10.31 3.20
CA LEU A 14 1.95 -9.70 4.17
C LEU A 14 1.33 -9.77 5.58
N GLN A 15 2.16 -10.03 6.59
CA GLN A 15 1.75 -9.96 7.99
C GLN A 15 1.61 -8.50 8.45
N LEU A 16 0.70 -8.24 9.40
CA LEU A 16 0.58 -6.92 10.01
C LEU A 16 1.87 -6.58 10.77
N ILE A 17 2.46 -5.43 10.46
CA ILE A 17 3.59 -4.90 11.21
C ILE A 17 3.03 -4.00 12.30
N SER A 18 3.28 -4.33 13.57
CA SER A 18 2.89 -3.47 14.68
C SER A 18 3.78 -2.22 14.72
N ASP A 19 3.18 -1.05 14.88
CA ASP A 19 3.93 0.15 15.20
C ASP A 19 4.63 -0.05 16.55
N ASN A 20 5.95 0.04 16.55
CA ASN A 20 6.75 0.06 17.77
C ASN A 20 7.62 1.32 17.76
N ASN A 21 7.78 1.94 18.94
CA ASN A 21 8.46 3.24 19.09
C ASN A 21 9.94 3.23 18.66
N THR A 22 10.49 2.09 18.25
CA THR A 22 11.92 1.90 17.95
C THR A 22 12.23 1.71 16.46
N ARG A 23 11.24 1.71 15.56
CA ARG A 23 11.50 1.59 14.11
C ARG A 23 11.57 2.95 13.44
N TRP A 24 12.80 3.43 13.27
CA TRP A 24 13.12 4.67 12.55
C TRP A 24 12.79 4.59 11.03
N ASN A 25 12.50 3.39 10.52
CA ASN A 25 12.21 3.13 9.10
C ASN A 25 10.72 2.84 8.84
N SER A 26 9.81 3.15 9.77
CA SER A 26 8.38 2.87 9.64
C SER A 26 7.78 3.49 8.37
N THR A 27 8.11 4.75 8.06
CA THR A 27 7.67 5.42 6.83
C THR A 27 8.14 4.70 5.57
N ASN A 28 9.42 4.32 5.49
CA ASN A 28 9.96 3.60 4.32
C ASN A 28 9.24 2.25 4.13
N LEU A 29 9.05 1.48 5.22
CA LEU A 29 8.34 0.20 5.19
C LEU A 29 6.85 0.35 4.82
N ILE A 30 6.18 1.42 5.27
CA ILE A 30 4.79 1.70 4.89
C ILE A 30 4.70 1.96 3.39
N ILE A 31 5.58 2.79 2.84
CA ILE A 31 5.58 3.13 1.42
C ILE A 31 5.93 1.90 0.57
N GLU A 32 6.96 1.13 0.95
CA GLU A 32 7.33 -0.13 0.29
C GLU A 32 6.12 -1.06 0.15
N ARG A 33 5.39 -1.26 1.26
CA ARG A 33 4.24 -2.17 1.30
C ARG A 33 3.05 -1.61 0.55
N ALA A 34 2.82 -0.29 0.60
CA ALA A 34 1.77 0.35 -0.20
C ALA A 34 2.02 0.16 -1.70
N LEU A 35 3.27 0.34 -2.15
CA LEU A 35 3.67 0.11 -3.53
C LEU A 35 3.50 -1.37 -3.93
N TYR A 36 3.94 -2.31 -3.08
CA TYR A 36 3.74 -3.75 -3.31
C TYR A 36 2.25 -4.12 -3.42
N LEU A 37 1.41 -3.52 -2.59
CA LEU A 37 -0.04 -3.81 -2.51
C LEU A 37 -0.90 -2.95 -3.45
N GLN A 38 -0.30 -2.08 -4.29
CA GLN A 38 -1.02 -1.07 -5.09
C GLN A 38 -2.25 -1.65 -5.81
N LYS A 39 -2.10 -2.76 -6.54
CA LYS A 39 -3.20 -3.40 -7.27
C LYS A 39 -4.32 -3.88 -6.35
N ALA A 40 -3.98 -4.47 -5.21
CA ALA A 40 -4.98 -4.93 -4.24
C ALA A 40 -5.70 -3.75 -3.57
N ILE A 41 -4.99 -2.64 -3.34
CA ILE A 41 -5.55 -1.37 -2.83
C ILE A 41 -6.52 -0.77 -3.85
N GLN A 42 -6.13 -0.67 -5.12
CA GLN A 42 -7.01 -0.19 -6.18
C GLN A 42 -8.28 -1.06 -6.30
N ASN A 43 -8.13 -2.38 -6.27
CA ASN A 43 -9.27 -3.30 -6.33
C ASN A 43 -10.24 -3.12 -5.15
N ILE A 44 -9.73 -2.96 -3.91
CA ILE A 44 -10.62 -2.80 -2.75
C ILE A 44 -11.33 -1.43 -2.77
N ILE A 45 -10.68 -0.39 -3.28
CA ILE A 45 -11.28 0.94 -3.44
C ILE A 45 -12.39 0.91 -4.50
N LEU A 46 -12.14 0.26 -5.64
CA LEU A 46 -13.13 0.12 -6.72
C LEU A 46 -14.41 -0.59 -6.28
N ILE A 47 -14.30 -1.56 -5.36
CA ILE A 47 -15.44 -2.36 -4.88
C ILE A 47 -16.16 -1.67 -3.71
N ASN A 48 -15.51 -0.77 -2.98
CA ASN A 48 -16.08 -0.11 -1.80
C ASN A 48 -16.11 1.42 -2.00
N ASN A 49 -17.28 1.94 -2.38
CA ASN A 49 -17.46 3.38 -2.64
C ASN A 49 -17.02 4.28 -1.47
N ASP A 50 -17.17 3.83 -0.23
CA ASP A 50 -16.74 4.58 0.96
C ASP A 50 -15.22 4.81 1.01
N LEU A 51 -14.44 3.96 0.33
CA LEU A 51 -12.99 4.07 0.26
C LEU A 51 -12.51 4.95 -0.89
N LYS A 52 -13.41 5.40 -1.77
CA LYS A 52 -13.06 6.21 -2.96
C LYS A 52 -12.39 7.54 -2.60
N ILE A 53 -12.67 8.06 -1.40
CA ILE A 53 -11.99 9.26 -0.86
C ILE A 53 -10.48 9.06 -0.65
N TYR A 54 -10.00 7.82 -0.60
CA TYR A 54 -8.59 7.46 -0.45
C TYR A 54 -7.95 7.02 -1.77
N GLU A 55 -8.64 7.17 -2.90
CA GLU A 55 -8.11 6.84 -4.22
C GLU A 55 -6.94 7.76 -4.57
N LEU A 56 -5.78 7.14 -4.81
CA LEU A 56 -4.60 7.85 -5.32
C LEU A 56 -4.56 7.74 -6.84
N SER A 57 -4.33 8.88 -7.48
CA SER A 57 -4.04 8.98 -8.90
C SER A 57 -2.71 8.31 -9.27
N ASP A 58 -2.52 7.99 -10.55
CA ASP A 58 -1.25 7.48 -11.06
C ASP A 58 -0.08 8.43 -10.78
N PHE A 59 -0.34 9.74 -10.77
CA PHE A 59 0.66 10.74 -10.40
C PHE A 59 1.12 10.58 -8.95
N GLU A 60 0.18 10.40 -8.01
CA GLU A 60 0.48 10.21 -6.59
C GLU A 60 1.21 8.89 -6.32
N TRP A 61 0.82 7.80 -7.01
CA TRP A 61 1.57 6.54 -6.95
C TRP A 61 3.01 6.68 -7.45
N ASN A 62 3.20 7.37 -8.58
CA ASN A 62 4.54 7.65 -9.10
C ASN A 62 5.34 8.56 -8.15
N TYR A 63 4.68 9.49 -7.45
CA TYR A 63 5.32 10.33 -6.45
C TYR A 63 5.74 9.53 -5.21
N LEU A 64 4.90 8.62 -4.72
CA LEU A 64 5.25 7.67 -3.66
C LEU A 64 6.46 6.81 -4.03
N GLN A 65 6.54 6.34 -5.28
CA GLN A 65 7.71 5.61 -5.78
C GLN A 65 8.98 6.47 -5.73
N LYS A 66 8.89 7.76 -6.07
CA LYS A 66 10.03 8.69 -5.96
C LYS A 66 10.46 8.88 -4.51
N ILE A 67 9.52 9.06 -3.58
CA ILE A 67 9.83 9.16 -2.15
C ILE A 67 10.50 7.88 -1.66
N TYR A 68 9.96 6.71 -2.01
CA TYR A 68 10.55 5.42 -1.66
C TYR A 68 12.01 5.34 -2.09
N ASN A 69 12.32 5.72 -3.33
CA ASN A 69 13.69 5.70 -3.86
C ASN A 69 14.65 6.65 -3.13
N ILE A 70 14.15 7.72 -2.49
CA ILE A 70 14.98 8.65 -1.69
C ILE A 70 15.26 8.08 -0.29
N LEU A 71 14.34 7.28 0.24
CA LEU A 71 14.43 6.70 1.59
C LEU A 71 15.21 5.37 1.64
N GLN A 72 15.55 4.80 0.48
CA GLN A 72 16.47 3.64 0.35
C GLN A 72 17.91 4.08 0.56
#